data_AF-A0AAV9NCQ0-F1
#
_entry.id   AF-A0AAV9NCQ0-F1
#
_cell.length_a   1.000
_cell.length_b   1.000
_cell.length_c   1.000
_cell.angle_alpha   90.00
_cell.angle_beta   90.00
_cell.angle_gamma   90.00
#
_symmetry.space_group_name_H-M   'P 1'
#
loop_
_entity.id
_entity.type
_entity.pdbx_description
1 polymer ?
#
loop_
_entity_poly.entity_id
_entity_poly.type
_entity_poly.pdbx_seq_one_letter_code
_entity_poly.pdbx_strand_id
1 'polypeptide(L)'
;MSRFRKWALSSPPAEWALNQLRDLLVGALRQGPVPKHVSFVMDGNRRFAKNHRMETIEGHNLGFEALAKILEVCYKAGVTHVTIYAFSIENFKRSKYEVDALMEMAKIKLKQLVQHGDLLDRYGARIRILGQRELIKPDVLEAVDRAVNMTSNNGDGSCVLNICFPYTSREEITSAVRDTVKEYSQPLSEKERRSPFKEERIANTIRSQHLSEFPTSSPTYLQPSASQLQSPSSSTTSLSSLSQGQSEHDASSVSTSTTLHHDDSSPPSGLSAKGDSSKPQYPSPELISPQTLTSHMYTSTDPPIDLLIRTSGVSRLSDFMLWQCHETTQIVFLDVLWPDFDLWSFLPVLWEWQWRARKGLVSTNDANDGKAADDDDQKKSSVSTNGTTKAGNISSRMKGNVHVGASA
;
A
#
# COMPACT_ATOMS: atom_id res chain seq x y z
N MET A 1 32.69 32.50 7.11
CA MET A 1 33.11 31.09 6.98
C MET A 1 32.22 30.20 6.09
N SER A 2 30.93 30.52 5.89
CA SER A 2 29.99 29.68 5.11
C SER A 2 30.35 29.55 3.60
N ARG A 3 30.78 30.63 2.94
CA ARG A 3 31.10 30.62 1.49
C ARG A 3 32.34 29.81 1.13
N PHE A 4 33.40 29.87 1.94
CA PHE A 4 34.62 29.09 1.72
C PHE A 4 34.40 27.60 1.99
N ARG A 5 33.63 27.24 3.03
CA ARG A 5 33.20 25.85 3.25
C ARG A 5 32.36 25.32 2.10
N LYS A 6 31.37 26.09 1.61
CA LYS A 6 30.57 25.71 0.45
C LYS A 6 31.42 25.54 -0.80
N TRP A 7 32.37 26.45 -1.04
CA TRP A 7 33.31 26.36 -2.16
C TRP A 7 34.26 25.17 -2.05
N ALA A 8 34.77 24.88 -0.85
CA ALA A 8 35.63 23.72 -0.59
C ALA A 8 34.87 22.39 -0.71
N LEU A 9 33.61 22.34 -0.25
CA LEU A 9 32.71 21.19 -0.39
C LEU A 9 32.25 20.99 -1.84
N SER A 10 32.18 22.05 -2.65
CA SER A 10 31.90 21.99 -4.08
C SER A 10 33.17 21.83 -4.93
N SER A 11 34.33 21.54 -4.33
CA SER A 11 35.54 21.23 -5.10
C SER A 11 35.42 19.82 -5.69
N PRO A 12 35.92 19.57 -6.92
CA PRO A 12 35.84 18.24 -7.54
C PRO A 12 36.37 17.09 -6.65
N PRO A 13 37.46 17.26 -5.88
CA PRO A 13 37.90 16.22 -4.94
C PRO A 13 36.94 15.98 -3.78
N ALA A 14 36.31 17.04 -3.23
CA ALA A 14 35.35 16.90 -2.14
C ALA A 14 34.04 16.26 -2.63
N GLU A 15 33.57 16.64 -3.82
CA GLU A 15 32.41 16.02 -4.47
C GLU A 15 32.67 14.53 -4.74
N TRP A 16 33.85 14.19 -5.25
CA TRP A 16 34.27 12.79 -5.41
C TRP A 16 34.25 12.05 -4.06
N ALA A 17 34.84 12.61 -3.01
CA ALA A 17 34.88 11.99 -1.69
C ALA A 17 33.47 11.79 -1.08
N LEU A 18 32.57 12.77 -1.26
CA LEU A 18 31.18 12.67 -0.83
C LEU A 18 30.42 11.58 -1.60
N ASN A 19 30.66 11.45 -2.90
CA ASN A 19 30.06 10.39 -3.71
C ASN A 19 30.57 9.00 -3.27
N GLN A 20 31.86 8.86 -2.98
CA GLN A 20 32.42 7.62 -2.43
C GLN A 20 31.81 7.27 -1.06
N LEU A 21 31.67 8.26 -0.18
CA LEU A 21 31.01 8.07 1.12
C LEU A 21 29.56 7.64 0.95
N ARG A 22 28.83 8.26 0.02
CA ARG A 22 27.45 7.89 -0.32
C ARG A 22 27.37 6.44 -0.80
N ASP A 23 28.23 6.04 -1.74
CA ASP A 23 28.23 4.67 -2.27
C ASP A 23 28.59 3.65 -1.19
N LEU A 24 29.52 4.00 -0.28
CA LEU A 24 29.85 3.18 0.89
C LEU A 24 28.64 3.01 1.83
N LEU A 25 27.93 4.10 2.14
CA LEU A 25 26.76 4.07 3.03
C LEU A 25 25.61 3.25 2.43
N VAL A 26 25.34 3.42 1.14
CA VAL A 26 24.31 2.63 0.43
C VAL A 26 24.73 1.16 0.35
N GLY A 27 26.01 0.89 0.08
CA GLY A 27 26.57 -0.46 0.11
C GLY A 27 26.46 -1.13 1.49
N ALA A 28 26.64 -0.36 2.56
CA ALA A 28 26.48 -0.84 3.93
C ALA A 28 25.01 -1.16 4.27
N LEU A 29 24.05 -0.35 3.83
CA LEU A 29 22.62 -0.64 3.99
C LEU A 29 22.23 -1.96 3.32
N ARG A 30 22.76 -2.20 2.11
CA ARG A 30 22.50 -3.42 1.33
C ARG A 30 22.94 -4.72 2.02
N GLN A 31 23.84 -4.65 3.01
CA GLN A 31 24.27 -5.82 3.79
C GLN A 31 23.22 -6.28 4.83
N GLY A 32 22.20 -5.47 5.11
CA GLY A 32 21.08 -5.87 5.96
C GLY A 32 19.79 -6.12 5.19
N PRO A 33 18.66 -6.33 5.90
CA PRO A 33 17.36 -6.36 5.25
C PRO A 33 17.07 -4.98 4.65
N VAL A 34 16.54 -4.96 3.43
CA VAL A 34 16.16 -3.76 2.67
C VAL A 34 14.68 -3.89 2.30
N PRO A 35 13.89 -2.81 2.36
CA PRO A 35 12.49 -2.88 1.92
C PRO A 35 12.43 -3.24 0.44
N LYS A 36 11.61 -4.24 0.10
CA LYS A 36 11.39 -4.64 -1.30
C LYS A 36 10.57 -3.59 -2.03
N HIS A 37 9.62 -2.95 -1.35
CA HIS A 37 8.73 -1.95 -1.93
C HIS A 37 8.67 -0.67 -1.09
N VAL A 38 9.10 0.46 -1.67
CA VAL A 38 9.03 1.79 -1.05
C VAL A 38 8.09 2.70 -1.84
N SER A 39 7.17 3.34 -1.13
CA SER A 39 6.19 4.29 -1.70
C SER A 39 6.47 5.72 -1.25
N PHE A 40 6.35 6.71 -2.16
CA PHE A 40 6.61 8.12 -1.88
C PHE A 40 5.42 9.02 -2.22
N VAL A 41 4.98 9.81 -1.24
CA VAL A 41 4.13 10.98 -1.45
C VAL A 41 5.03 12.22 -1.49
N MET A 42 5.32 12.66 -2.72
CA MET A 42 6.28 13.72 -3.04
C MET A 42 5.69 15.13 -2.82
N ASP A 43 5.34 15.46 -1.58
CA ASP A 43 4.67 16.72 -1.22
C ASP A 43 5.68 17.84 -0.89
N GLY A 44 5.26 19.09 -1.05
CA GLY A 44 6.04 20.28 -0.69
C GLY A 44 6.61 21.10 -1.86
N ASN A 45 6.48 20.64 -3.11
CA ASN A 45 7.05 21.35 -4.29
C ASN A 45 6.61 22.82 -4.40
N ARG A 46 5.31 23.10 -4.25
CA ARG A 46 4.77 24.48 -4.31
C ARG A 46 5.24 25.34 -3.15
N ARG A 47 5.35 24.76 -1.94
CA ARG A 47 5.86 25.45 -0.75
C ARG A 47 7.33 25.78 -0.91
N PHE A 48 8.11 24.85 -1.45
CA PHE A 48 9.52 25.04 -1.76
C PHE A 48 9.72 26.22 -2.72
N ALA A 49 8.99 26.24 -3.84
CA ALA A 49 9.04 27.34 -4.82
C ALA A 49 8.73 28.70 -4.17
N LYS A 50 7.65 28.76 -3.37
CA LYS A 50 7.28 29.98 -2.65
C LYS A 50 8.37 30.45 -1.68
N ASN A 51 8.96 29.53 -0.92
CA ASN A 51 10.03 29.84 0.04
C ASN A 51 11.29 30.38 -0.64
N HIS A 52 11.59 29.90 -1.85
CA HIS A 52 12.76 30.31 -2.64
C HIS A 52 12.46 31.44 -3.65
N ARG A 53 11.24 32.00 -3.64
CA ARG A 53 10.77 33.05 -4.56
C ARG A 53 10.91 32.66 -6.03
N MET A 54 10.60 31.41 -6.32
CA MET A 54 10.62 30.81 -7.66
C MET A 54 9.20 30.52 -8.15
N GLU A 55 9.07 30.24 -9.44
CA GLU A 55 7.81 29.80 -10.00
C GLU A 55 7.45 28.38 -9.54
N THR A 56 6.15 28.10 -9.42
CA THR A 56 5.65 26.78 -9.01
C THR A 56 6.18 25.65 -9.89
N ILE A 57 6.24 25.88 -11.20
CA ILE A 57 6.72 24.90 -12.17
C ILE A 57 8.20 24.54 -11.93
N GLU A 58 9.01 25.52 -11.53
CA GLU A 58 10.42 25.33 -11.22
C GLU A 58 10.60 24.47 -9.96
N GLY A 59 9.78 24.68 -8.93
CA GLY A 59 9.74 23.81 -7.76
C GLY A 59 9.38 22.37 -8.10
N HIS A 60 8.50 22.14 -9.07
CA HIS A 60 8.20 20.80 -9.55
C HIS A 60 9.34 20.18 -10.37
N ASN A 61 10.05 20.97 -11.18
CA ASN A 61 11.25 20.51 -11.88
C ASN A 61 12.34 20.03 -10.91
N LEU A 62 12.62 20.80 -9.86
CA LEU A 62 13.54 20.39 -8.80
C LEU A 62 13.04 19.15 -8.05
N GLY A 63 11.73 19.03 -7.87
CA GLY A 63 11.13 17.80 -7.34
C GLY A 63 11.40 16.57 -8.22
N PHE A 64 11.40 16.71 -9.54
CA PHE A 64 11.77 15.62 -10.43
C PHE A 64 13.27 15.25 -10.34
N GLU A 65 14.14 16.23 -10.14
CA GLU A 65 15.57 15.96 -9.89
C GLU A 65 15.80 15.22 -8.57
N ALA A 66 15.07 15.58 -7.52
CA ALA A 66 15.07 14.86 -6.25
C ALA A 66 14.61 13.41 -6.43
N LEU A 67 13.55 13.18 -7.22
CA LEU A 67 13.09 11.84 -7.58
C LEU A 67 14.19 10.99 -8.20
N ALA A 68 14.89 11.52 -9.21
CA ALA A 68 15.97 10.78 -9.89
C ALA A 68 17.09 10.37 -8.90
N LYS A 69 17.46 11.27 -7.98
CA LYS A 69 18.47 11.00 -6.94
C LYS A 69 18.01 9.92 -5.96
N ILE A 70 16.75 9.98 -5.51
CA ILE A 70 16.19 9.02 -4.56
C ILE A 70 16.00 7.64 -5.20
N LEU A 71 15.55 7.58 -6.46
CA LEU A 71 15.45 6.33 -7.21
C LEU A 71 16.81 5.63 -7.33
N GLU A 72 17.88 6.39 -7.61
CA GLU A 72 19.23 5.83 -7.62
C GLU A 72 19.62 5.22 -6.28
N VAL A 73 19.30 5.89 -5.16
CA VAL A 73 19.55 5.37 -3.82
C VAL A 73 18.76 4.09 -3.56
N CYS A 74 17.45 4.07 -3.88
CA CYS A 74 16.60 2.90 -3.73
C CYS A 74 17.16 1.69 -4.48
N TYR A 75 17.45 1.83 -5.77
CA TYR A 75 17.93 0.72 -6.59
C TYR A 75 19.34 0.26 -6.21
N LYS A 76 20.25 1.19 -5.86
CA LYS A 76 21.57 0.81 -5.32
C LYS A 76 21.48 0.07 -3.98
N ALA A 77 20.53 0.45 -3.12
CA ALA A 77 20.29 -0.23 -1.85
C ALA A 77 19.70 -1.63 -2.05
N GLY A 78 19.05 -1.91 -3.18
CA GLY A 78 18.41 -3.19 -3.48
C GLY A 78 16.89 -3.18 -3.37
N VAL A 79 16.26 -1.99 -3.30
CA VAL A 79 14.81 -1.86 -3.40
C VAL A 79 14.36 -2.28 -4.79
N THR A 80 13.40 -3.19 -4.88
CA THR A 80 12.95 -3.74 -6.16
C THR A 80 11.79 -2.95 -6.76
N HIS A 81 10.91 -2.40 -5.92
CA HIS A 81 9.70 -1.69 -6.33
C HIS A 81 9.67 -0.31 -5.70
N VAL A 82 9.51 0.71 -6.53
CA VAL A 82 9.29 2.09 -6.07
C VAL A 82 7.97 2.59 -6.62
N THR A 83 7.09 3.07 -5.75
CA THR A 83 5.81 3.68 -6.14
C THR A 83 5.81 5.15 -5.79
N ILE A 84 5.44 6.01 -6.73
CA ILE A 84 5.41 7.46 -6.52
C ILE A 84 4.03 8.05 -6.78
N TYR A 85 3.60 8.98 -5.93
CA TYR A 85 2.38 9.74 -6.14
C TYR A 85 2.65 10.98 -6.99
N ALA A 86 2.51 10.86 -8.30
CA ALA A 86 2.84 11.94 -9.23
C ALA A 86 1.67 12.94 -9.43
N PHE A 87 0.44 12.45 -9.61
CA PHE A 87 -0.73 13.30 -9.80
C PHE A 87 -2.00 12.62 -9.30
N SER A 88 -2.76 13.32 -8.46
CA SER A 88 -4.03 12.83 -7.93
C SER A 88 -5.21 13.20 -8.82
N ILE A 89 -6.26 12.38 -8.85
CA ILE A 89 -7.55 12.77 -9.46
C ILE A 89 -8.09 14.05 -8.80
N GLU A 90 -7.88 14.21 -7.50
CA GLU A 90 -8.23 15.42 -6.75
C GLU A 90 -7.52 16.68 -7.25
N ASN A 91 -6.39 16.54 -7.97
CA ASN A 91 -5.65 17.68 -8.51
C ASN A 91 -6.33 18.30 -9.74
N PHE A 92 -7.30 17.64 -10.37
CA PHE A 92 -8.14 18.26 -11.40
C PHE A 92 -9.02 19.40 -10.87
N LYS A 93 -9.21 19.51 -9.54
CA LYS A 93 -9.90 20.64 -8.90
C LYS A 93 -9.07 21.94 -8.89
N ARG A 94 -7.80 21.89 -9.29
CA ARG A 94 -6.93 23.08 -9.41
C ARG A 94 -7.28 23.87 -10.69
N SER A 95 -6.64 25.02 -10.86
CA SER A 95 -6.87 25.83 -12.06
C SER A 95 -6.48 25.06 -13.33
N LYS A 96 -7.23 25.27 -14.43
CA LYS A 96 -6.93 24.64 -15.73
C LYS A 96 -5.48 24.89 -16.17
N TYR A 97 -4.97 26.09 -15.96
CA TYR A 97 -3.59 26.44 -16.25
C TYR A 97 -2.58 25.56 -15.48
N GLU A 98 -2.79 25.37 -14.18
CA GLU A 98 -1.91 24.53 -13.35
C GLU A 98 -1.99 23.05 -13.77
N VAL A 99 -3.20 22.54 -14.03
CA VAL A 99 -3.39 21.16 -14.51
C VAL A 99 -2.70 20.96 -15.86
N ASP A 100 -2.90 21.89 -16.80
CA ASP A 100 -2.29 21.84 -18.14
C ASP A 100 -0.75 21.87 -18.06
N ALA A 101 -0.19 22.70 -17.17
CA ALA A 101 1.26 22.77 -16.93
C ALA A 101 1.81 21.48 -16.30
N LEU A 102 1.10 20.88 -15.34
CA LEU A 102 1.51 19.61 -14.72
C LEU A 102 1.48 18.45 -15.71
N MET A 103 0.48 18.42 -16.60
CA MET A 103 0.35 17.44 -17.68
C MET A 103 1.49 17.56 -18.71
N GLU A 104 1.80 18.78 -19.16
CA GLU A 104 2.93 19.02 -20.07
C GLU A 104 4.26 18.67 -19.41
N MET A 105 4.44 19.02 -18.14
CA MET A 105 5.61 18.62 -17.37
C MET A 105 5.72 17.09 -17.28
N ALA A 106 4.64 16.37 -16.98
CA ALA A 106 4.65 14.91 -16.91
C ALA A 106 5.12 14.29 -18.24
N LYS A 107 4.60 14.79 -19.37
CA LYS A 107 5.04 14.38 -20.72
C LYS A 107 6.52 14.64 -20.96
N ILE A 108 7.04 15.82 -20.63
CA ILE A 108 8.46 16.14 -20.78
C ILE A 108 9.32 15.23 -19.89
N LYS A 109 8.90 15.04 -18.63
CA LYS A 109 9.65 14.23 -17.65
C LYS A 109 9.63 12.74 -17.96
N LEU A 110 8.53 12.19 -18.44
CA LEU A 110 8.47 10.81 -18.94
C LEU A 110 9.40 10.60 -20.13
N LYS A 111 9.41 11.54 -21.08
CA LYS A 111 10.38 11.50 -22.19
C LYS A 111 11.82 11.56 -21.67
N GLN A 112 12.12 12.43 -20.70
CA GLN A 112 13.44 12.52 -20.09
C GLN A 112 13.86 11.22 -19.38
N LEU A 113 12.96 10.58 -18.63
CA LEU A 113 13.24 9.30 -17.96
C LEU A 113 13.66 8.19 -18.93
N VAL A 114 13.10 8.21 -20.14
CA VAL A 114 13.26 7.14 -21.13
C VAL A 114 14.35 7.44 -22.15
N GLN A 115 14.56 8.72 -22.50
CA GLN A 115 15.59 9.15 -23.46
C GLN A 115 16.97 9.30 -22.80
N HIS A 116 17.02 9.70 -21.52
CA HIS A 116 18.25 9.73 -20.75
C HIS A 116 18.47 8.35 -20.12
N GLY A 117 18.83 7.39 -20.98
CA GLY A 117 19.12 5.98 -20.70
C GLY A 117 20.27 5.70 -19.72
N ASP A 118 20.42 6.54 -18.69
CA ASP A 118 21.29 6.28 -17.58
C ASP A 118 20.51 5.65 -16.44
N LEU A 119 19.47 6.28 -15.88
CA LEU A 119 18.94 5.77 -14.61
C LEU A 119 18.18 4.45 -14.78
N LEU A 120 17.15 4.43 -15.63
CA LEU A 120 16.32 3.25 -15.76
C LEU A 120 17.05 2.12 -16.49
N ASP A 121 17.84 2.42 -17.51
CA ASP A 121 18.62 1.40 -18.23
C ASP A 121 19.76 0.84 -17.37
N ARG A 122 20.48 1.67 -16.58
CA ARG A 122 21.55 1.17 -15.68
C ARG A 122 21.04 0.19 -14.63
N TYR A 123 19.81 0.38 -14.13
CA TYR A 123 19.19 -0.50 -13.14
C TYR A 123 18.15 -1.45 -13.73
N GLY A 124 17.98 -1.43 -15.06
CA GLY A 124 16.98 -2.21 -15.79
C GLY A 124 15.55 -1.97 -15.32
N ALA A 125 15.19 -0.79 -14.84
CA ALA A 125 13.88 -0.54 -14.22
C ALA A 125 12.74 -0.44 -15.24
N ARG A 126 11.62 -1.12 -14.96
CA ARG A 126 10.37 -1.07 -15.76
C ARG A 126 9.45 0.02 -15.28
N ILE A 127 8.89 0.84 -16.17
CA ILE A 127 7.89 1.86 -15.79
C ILE A 127 6.50 1.25 -15.93
N ARG A 128 5.66 1.46 -14.91
CA ARG A 128 4.20 1.25 -14.99
C ARG A 128 3.47 2.52 -14.57
N ILE A 129 2.41 2.87 -15.31
CA ILE A 129 1.52 3.97 -14.96
C ILE A 129 0.26 3.38 -14.31
N LEU A 130 -0.02 3.78 -13.07
CA LEU A 130 -1.17 3.33 -12.31
C LEU A 130 -2.17 4.48 -12.19
N GLY A 131 -3.41 4.29 -12.65
CA GLY A 131 -4.43 5.34 -12.59
C GLY A 131 -5.39 5.35 -13.77
N GLN A 132 -6.26 6.36 -13.80
CA GLN A 132 -7.28 6.54 -14.82
C GLN A 132 -6.69 7.15 -16.09
N ARG A 133 -6.43 6.29 -17.07
CA ARG A 133 -5.81 6.67 -18.35
C ARG A 133 -6.73 7.56 -19.20
N GLU A 134 -8.03 7.46 -19.00
CA GLU A 134 -9.06 8.24 -19.69
C GLU A 134 -9.02 9.73 -19.32
N LEU A 135 -8.48 10.07 -18.15
CA LEU A 135 -8.29 11.44 -17.70
C LEU A 135 -6.99 12.08 -18.22
N ILE A 136 -6.12 11.30 -18.86
CA ILE A 136 -4.84 11.79 -19.39
C ILE A 136 -5.09 12.42 -20.76
N LYS A 137 -4.46 13.57 -21.01
CA LYS A 137 -4.51 14.19 -22.34
C LYS A 137 -3.90 13.25 -23.40
N PRO A 138 -4.46 13.19 -24.62
CA PRO A 138 -4.00 12.25 -25.64
C PRO A 138 -2.49 12.32 -25.96
N ASP A 139 -1.91 13.52 -25.97
CA ASP A 139 -0.49 13.73 -26.24
C ASP A 139 0.43 13.30 -25.09
N VAL A 140 -0.07 13.38 -23.85
CA VAL A 140 0.61 12.86 -22.65
C VAL A 140 0.49 11.34 -22.59
N LEU A 141 -0.68 10.80 -22.96
CA LEU A 141 -0.92 9.36 -23.01
C LEU A 141 0.02 8.66 -24.01
N GLU A 142 0.26 9.28 -25.16
CA GLU A 142 1.23 8.77 -26.13
C GLU A 142 2.67 8.75 -25.55
N ALA A 143 3.04 9.72 -24.71
CA ALA A 143 4.32 9.71 -24.01
C ALA A 143 4.39 8.62 -22.94
N VAL A 144 3.29 8.40 -22.20
CA VAL A 144 3.12 7.28 -21.26
C VAL A 144 3.32 5.94 -21.97
N ASP A 145 2.65 5.72 -23.09
CA ASP A 145 2.69 4.44 -23.80
C ASP A 145 4.07 4.13 -24.36
N ARG A 146 4.74 5.15 -24.90
CA ARG A 146 6.15 5.03 -25.30
C ARG A 146 7.03 4.64 -24.12
N ALA A 147 6.87 5.29 -22.97
CA ALA A 147 7.69 5.02 -21.79
C ALA A 147 7.50 3.61 -21.23
N VAL A 148 6.26 3.14 -21.13
CA VAL A 148 5.94 1.79 -20.67
C VAL A 148 6.46 0.75 -21.67
N ASN A 149 6.25 0.95 -22.97
CA ASN A 149 6.69 0.00 -23.99
C ASN A 149 8.22 -0.11 -24.06
N MET A 150 8.93 1.04 -24.07
CA MET A 150 10.40 1.05 -24.13
C MET A 150 11.06 0.37 -22.94
N THR A 151 10.41 0.38 -21.77
CA THR A 151 10.95 -0.24 -20.55
C THR A 151 10.39 -1.64 -20.28
N SER A 152 9.46 -2.14 -21.11
CA SER A 152 8.78 -3.43 -20.88
C SER A 152 9.67 -4.66 -21.06
N ASN A 153 10.69 -4.57 -21.92
CA ASN A 153 11.57 -5.67 -22.31
C ASN A 153 12.70 -5.96 -21.29
N ASN A 154 12.78 -5.21 -20.19
CA ASN A 154 13.76 -5.50 -19.15
C ASN A 154 13.40 -6.85 -18.49
N GLY A 155 14.38 -7.76 -18.43
CA GLY A 155 14.17 -9.17 -18.10
C GLY A 155 13.58 -9.44 -16.71
N ASP A 156 13.23 -10.71 -16.47
CA ASP A 156 12.68 -11.16 -15.19
C ASP A 156 13.68 -10.92 -14.04
N GLY A 157 13.25 -10.19 -13.00
CA GLY A 157 14.11 -9.68 -11.92
C GLY A 157 14.48 -8.19 -11.99
N SER A 158 14.02 -7.45 -13.01
CA SER A 158 14.15 -6.00 -13.12
C SER A 158 13.49 -5.23 -11.96
N CYS A 159 14.07 -4.09 -11.57
CA CYS A 159 13.38 -3.14 -10.69
C CYS A 159 12.11 -2.58 -11.36
N VAL A 160 11.16 -2.05 -10.59
CA VAL A 160 9.92 -1.48 -11.11
C VAL A 160 9.64 -0.11 -10.50
N LEU A 161 9.31 0.84 -11.37
CA LEU A 161 8.83 2.17 -11.03
C LEU A 161 7.34 2.30 -11.36
N ASN A 162 6.51 2.32 -10.33
CA ASN A 162 5.09 2.62 -10.43
C ASN A 162 4.85 4.12 -10.29
N ILE A 163 4.23 4.72 -11.29
CA ILE A 163 3.89 6.14 -11.29
C ILE A 163 2.38 6.28 -11.23
N CYS A 164 1.87 6.75 -10.08
CA CYS A 164 0.45 6.97 -9.87
C CYS A 164 0.00 8.27 -10.53
N PHE A 165 -0.71 8.17 -11.67
CA PHE A 165 -1.01 9.29 -12.55
C PHE A 165 -2.15 8.98 -13.55
N PRO A 166 -3.28 9.72 -13.53
CA PRO A 166 -3.97 10.29 -12.38
C PRO A 166 -4.55 9.20 -11.47
N TYR A 167 -4.32 9.30 -10.17
CA TYR A 167 -4.64 8.21 -9.24
C TYR A 167 -5.34 8.70 -7.95
N THR A 168 -6.26 7.89 -7.44
CA THR A 168 -6.68 7.87 -6.03
C THR A 168 -6.97 6.42 -5.64
N SER A 169 -6.76 6.07 -4.37
CA SER A 169 -6.94 4.69 -3.92
C SER A 169 -8.40 4.26 -3.92
N ARG A 170 -9.33 5.15 -3.56
CA ARG A 170 -10.77 4.86 -3.65
C ARG A 170 -11.22 4.54 -5.07
N GLU A 171 -10.65 5.21 -6.07
CA GLU A 171 -10.98 4.94 -7.47
C GLU A 171 -10.37 3.62 -7.96
N GLU A 172 -9.14 3.31 -7.55
CA GLU A 172 -8.54 1.99 -7.80
C GLU A 172 -9.41 0.87 -7.21
N ILE A 173 -9.83 1.01 -5.94
CA ILE A 173 -10.72 0.04 -5.28
C ILE A 173 -12.04 -0.08 -6.03
N THR A 174 -12.63 1.05 -6.43
CA THR A 174 -13.90 1.05 -7.18
C THR A 174 -13.75 0.36 -8.54
N SER A 175 -12.61 0.56 -9.22
CA SER A 175 -12.29 -0.10 -10.47
C SER A 175 -12.10 -1.60 -10.27
N ALA A 176 -11.37 -2.02 -9.24
CA ALA A 176 -11.19 -3.43 -8.91
C ALA A 176 -12.52 -4.14 -8.60
N VAL A 177 -13.42 -3.49 -7.87
CA VAL A 177 -14.79 -4.00 -7.63
C VAL A 177 -15.56 -4.11 -8.94
N ARG A 178 -15.49 -3.11 -9.82
CA ARG A 178 -16.16 -3.11 -11.13
C ARG A 178 -15.65 -4.26 -12.01
N ASP A 179 -14.34 -4.49 -12.02
CA ASP A 179 -13.73 -5.57 -12.80
C ASP A 179 -14.09 -6.94 -12.23
N THR A 180 -14.11 -7.08 -10.91
CA THR A 180 -14.61 -8.30 -10.23
C THR A 180 -16.07 -8.58 -10.61
N VAL A 181 -16.94 -7.57 -10.57
CA VAL A 181 -18.35 -7.72 -10.99
C VAL A 181 -18.45 -8.11 -12.46
N LYS A 182 -17.62 -7.52 -13.33
CA LYS A 182 -17.57 -7.84 -14.75
C LYS A 182 -17.12 -9.28 -15.00
N GLU A 183 -16.14 -9.78 -14.25
CA GLU A 183 -15.68 -11.17 -14.30
C GLU A 183 -16.79 -12.13 -13.83
N TYR A 184 -17.40 -11.88 -12.66
CA TYR A 184 -18.46 -12.73 -12.10
C TYR A 184 -19.78 -12.65 -12.88
N SER A 185 -19.94 -11.65 -13.74
CA SER A 185 -21.07 -11.54 -14.67
C SER A 185 -20.84 -12.32 -15.98
N GLN A 186 -19.67 -12.93 -16.19
CA GLN A 186 -19.42 -13.80 -17.33
C GLN A 186 -19.86 -15.25 -17.02
N PRO A 187 -20.48 -15.95 -17.99
CA PRO A 187 -20.89 -17.32 -17.78
C PRO A 187 -19.67 -18.23 -17.65
N LEU A 188 -19.73 -19.16 -16.70
CA LEU A 188 -18.70 -20.18 -16.49
C LEU A 188 -18.43 -20.95 -17.78
N SER A 189 -17.15 -21.27 -18.01
CA SER A 189 -16.74 -22.13 -19.11
C SER A 189 -17.29 -23.55 -18.91
N GLU A 190 -17.39 -24.30 -20.00
CA GLU A 190 -17.91 -25.67 -19.94
C GLU A 190 -17.05 -26.61 -19.07
N LYS A 191 -15.76 -26.31 -18.92
CA LYS A 191 -14.84 -27.03 -18.04
C LYS A 191 -15.18 -26.80 -16.56
N GLU A 192 -15.45 -25.56 -16.18
CA GLU A 192 -15.76 -25.18 -14.79
C GLU A 192 -17.14 -25.68 -14.37
N ARG A 193 -18.12 -25.65 -15.27
CA ARG A 193 -19.47 -26.20 -15.02
C ARG A 193 -19.45 -27.69 -14.70
N ARG A 194 -18.52 -28.43 -15.29
CA ARG A 194 -18.38 -29.89 -15.13
C ARG A 194 -17.47 -30.28 -13.96
N SER A 195 -16.87 -29.32 -13.25
CA SER A 195 -16.02 -29.63 -12.09
C SER A 195 -16.86 -30.31 -11.00
N PRO A 196 -16.49 -31.53 -10.56
CA PRO A 196 -17.17 -32.21 -9.47
C PRO A 196 -16.94 -31.52 -8.12
N PHE A 197 -15.88 -30.72 -8.02
CA PHE A 197 -15.52 -29.96 -6.84
C PHE A 197 -16.03 -28.52 -6.98
N LYS A 198 -17.05 -28.18 -6.18
CA LYS A 198 -17.61 -26.83 -6.11
C LYS A 198 -17.11 -26.14 -4.84
N GLU A 199 -16.17 -25.21 -5.00
CA GLU A 199 -15.65 -24.38 -3.90
C GLU A 199 -16.78 -23.67 -3.13
N GLU A 200 -17.87 -23.33 -3.82
CA GLU A 200 -19.08 -22.74 -3.24
C GLU A 200 -19.64 -23.54 -2.06
N ARG A 201 -19.66 -24.88 -2.16
CA ARG A 201 -20.16 -25.72 -1.06
C ARG A 201 -19.25 -25.61 0.16
N ILE A 202 -17.96 -25.51 -0.04
CA ILE A 202 -16.97 -25.40 1.04
C ILE A 202 -17.06 -24.02 1.70
N ALA A 203 -17.08 -22.96 0.89
CA ALA A 203 -17.26 -21.59 1.37
C ALA A 203 -18.57 -21.44 2.18
N ASN A 204 -19.68 -21.97 1.68
CA ASN A 204 -20.96 -21.94 2.39
C ASN A 204 -20.93 -22.76 3.69
N THR A 205 -20.27 -23.92 3.69
CA THR A 205 -20.14 -24.76 4.89
C THR A 205 -19.32 -24.03 5.97
N ILE A 206 -18.15 -23.49 5.63
CA ILE A 206 -17.30 -22.72 6.54
C ILE A 206 -18.06 -21.52 7.12
N ARG A 207 -18.79 -20.79 6.27
CA ARG A 207 -19.58 -19.63 6.71
C ARG A 207 -20.72 -20.01 7.65
N SER A 208 -21.42 -21.12 7.36
CA SER A 208 -22.48 -21.63 8.24
C SER A 208 -21.97 -22.03 9.62
N GLN A 209 -20.75 -22.60 9.71
CA GLN A 209 -20.09 -22.90 10.98
C GLN A 209 -19.73 -21.63 11.75
N HIS A 210 -19.17 -20.62 11.09
CA HIS A 210 -18.82 -19.33 11.70
C HIS A 210 -20.04 -18.53 12.21
N LEU A 211 -21.20 -18.65 11.54
CA LEU A 211 -22.46 -18.06 12.04
C LEU A 211 -23.03 -18.80 13.25
N SER A 212 -22.76 -20.10 13.40
CA SER A 212 -23.22 -20.90 14.54
C SER A 212 -22.42 -20.68 15.83
N GLU A 213 -21.23 -20.05 15.74
CA GLU A 213 -20.38 -19.71 16.90
C GLU A 213 -20.73 -18.38 17.58
N PHE A 214 -21.71 -17.63 17.06
CA PHE A 214 -22.29 -16.48 17.78
C PHE A 214 -23.62 -16.88 18.43
N PRO A 215 -23.65 -17.23 19.75
CA PRO A 215 -24.91 -17.28 20.45
C PRO A 215 -25.53 -15.89 20.44
N THR A 216 -26.84 -15.83 20.23
CA THR A 216 -27.69 -14.66 20.32
C THR A 216 -27.47 -13.90 21.64
N SER A 217 -26.51 -13.00 21.67
CA SER A 217 -26.49 -11.85 22.56
C SER A 217 -26.49 -10.62 21.67
N SER A 218 -27.65 -9.98 21.57
CA SER A 218 -27.82 -8.68 20.94
C SER A 218 -26.69 -7.74 21.41
N PRO A 219 -25.88 -7.15 20.51
CA PRO A 219 -24.94 -6.14 20.95
C PRO A 219 -25.77 -4.95 21.45
N THR A 220 -25.66 -4.64 22.74
CA THR A 220 -26.11 -3.37 23.28
C THR A 220 -25.25 -2.28 22.65
N TYR A 221 -25.65 -1.82 21.47
CA TYR A 221 -25.27 -0.50 21.01
C TYR A 221 -25.85 0.48 22.04
N LEU A 222 -24.98 1.25 22.68
CA LEU A 222 -25.38 2.45 23.40
C LEU A 222 -26.07 3.37 22.40
N GLN A 223 -27.40 3.30 22.35
CA GLN A 223 -28.24 4.32 21.72
C GLN A 223 -27.96 5.64 22.42
N PRO A 224 -27.49 6.69 21.73
CA PRO A 224 -27.58 8.03 22.28
C PRO A 224 -29.08 8.37 22.39
N SER A 225 -29.53 8.77 23.57
CA SER A 225 -30.89 9.23 23.78
C SER A 225 -31.20 10.40 22.83
N ALA A 226 -32.31 10.31 22.11
CA ALA A 226 -32.77 11.27 21.11
C ALA A 226 -33.33 12.55 21.75
N SER A 227 -32.50 13.24 22.53
CA SER A 227 -32.88 14.50 23.18
C SER A 227 -31.66 15.37 23.49
N GLN A 228 -30.79 15.63 22.50
CA GLN A 228 -29.83 16.76 22.55
C GLN A 228 -29.06 17.01 21.23
N LEU A 229 -29.75 17.05 20.09
CA LEU A 229 -29.15 17.57 18.85
C LEU A 229 -29.86 18.88 18.46
N GLN A 230 -29.30 19.98 18.93
CA GLN A 230 -29.51 21.31 18.36
C GLN A 230 -28.70 21.40 17.06
N SER A 231 -29.40 21.47 15.93
CA SER A 231 -28.79 21.79 14.63
C SER A 231 -28.64 23.31 14.51
N PRO A 232 -27.44 23.86 14.23
CA PRO A 232 -27.34 25.23 13.76
C PRO A 232 -27.79 25.28 12.30
N SER A 233 -28.73 26.20 12.07
CA SER A 233 -29.33 26.60 10.82
C SER A 233 -28.31 26.93 9.72
N SER A 234 -28.64 26.53 8.50
CA SER A 234 -28.14 27.18 7.27
C SER A 234 -29.34 27.49 6.39
N SER A 235 -29.58 28.78 6.27
CA SER A 235 -30.58 29.48 5.49
C SER A 235 -30.37 29.33 3.99
N THR A 236 -31.38 28.89 3.24
CA THR A 236 -31.65 29.34 1.87
C THR A 236 -33.15 29.22 1.54
N THR A 237 -33.81 30.39 1.53
CA THR A 237 -34.83 30.84 0.55
C THR A 237 -35.97 29.90 0.14
N SER A 238 -37.11 30.11 0.80
CA SER A 238 -38.42 30.48 0.25
C SER A 238 -38.82 29.97 -1.14
N LEU A 239 -39.93 29.22 -1.22
CA LEU A 239 -41.08 29.47 -2.10
C LEU A 239 -42.34 28.78 -1.52
N SER A 240 -43.22 29.59 -0.95
CA SER A 240 -44.67 29.38 -0.74
C SER A 240 -45.39 29.33 -2.11
N SER A 241 -46.57 28.77 -2.38
CA SER A 241 -47.81 28.46 -1.64
C SER A 241 -48.82 27.84 -2.64
N LEU A 242 -49.94 27.29 -2.13
CA LEU A 242 -51.23 26.93 -2.77
C LEU A 242 -51.33 25.51 -3.36
N SER A 243 -52.43 24.75 -3.28
CA SER A 243 -53.61 24.64 -2.39
C SER A 243 -54.48 23.49 -2.93
N GLN A 244 -55.21 22.80 -2.02
CA GLN A 244 -56.49 22.06 -2.21
C GLN A 244 -56.56 20.62 -2.76
N GLY A 245 -57.43 19.84 -2.07
CA GLY A 245 -58.16 18.63 -2.54
C GLY A 245 -57.70 17.34 -1.87
N GLN A 246 -58.40 16.79 -0.83
CA GLN A 246 -59.40 15.69 -0.91
C GLN A 246 -58.90 14.47 -1.71
N SER A 247 -58.94 13.20 -1.29
CA SER A 247 -59.61 12.45 -0.22
C SER A 247 -59.10 10.98 -0.28
N GLU A 248 -59.36 10.21 0.79
CA GLU A 248 -59.52 8.74 0.83
C GLU A 248 -58.30 7.78 0.79
N HIS A 249 -58.25 6.97 1.87
CA HIS A 249 -57.85 5.57 2.00
C HIS A 249 -56.79 4.99 1.04
N ASP A 250 -55.63 4.60 1.58
CA ASP A 250 -55.23 3.17 1.59
C ASP A 250 -54.02 2.93 2.50
N ALA A 251 -54.18 2.00 3.43
CA ALA A 251 -53.13 1.49 4.29
C ALA A 251 -52.40 0.35 3.57
N SER A 252 -51.16 0.58 3.13
CA SER A 252 -50.25 -0.49 2.70
C SER A 252 -49.17 -0.68 3.76
N SER A 253 -49.46 -1.60 4.67
CA SER A 253 -48.47 -2.19 5.57
C SER A 253 -47.49 -3.03 4.74
N VAL A 254 -46.20 -2.74 4.90
CA VAL A 254 -45.10 -3.40 4.19
C VAL A 254 -44.93 -4.80 4.79
N SER A 255 -45.38 -5.83 4.07
CA SER A 255 -45.21 -7.22 4.48
C SER A 255 -43.75 -7.66 4.34
N THR A 256 -43.08 -7.83 5.47
CA THR A 256 -41.81 -8.57 5.59
C THR A 256 -42.12 -10.06 5.41
N SER A 257 -41.76 -10.63 4.26
CA SER A 257 -41.78 -12.09 4.08
C SER A 257 -40.46 -12.67 4.57
N THR A 258 -40.48 -13.20 5.79
CA THR A 258 -39.51 -14.18 6.30
C THR A 258 -39.92 -15.56 5.77
N THR A 259 -39.21 -16.07 4.78
CA THR A 259 -39.33 -17.48 4.37
C THR A 259 -38.67 -18.36 5.43
N LEU A 260 -39.49 -18.94 6.30
CA LEU A 260 -39.15 -20.07 7.17
C LEU A 260 -38.98 -21.33 6.31
N HIS A 261 -37.79 -21.92 6.33
CA HIS A 261 -37.53 -23.23 5.76
C HIS A 261 -38.15 -24.31 6.67
N HIS A 262 -38.99 -25.16 6.07
CA HIS A 262 -39.48 -26.38 6.69
C HIS A 262 -38.38 -27.44 6.61
N ASP A 263 -37.97 -27.98 7.75
CA ASP A 263 -37.23 -29.24 7.84
C ASP A 263 -38.12 -30.36 7.28
N ASP A 264 -37.71 -30.95 6.16
CA ASP A 264 -38.26 -32.23 5.68
C ASP A 264 -37.11 -33.22 5.47
N SER A 265 -36.90 -34.03 6.49
CA SER A 265 -36.00 -35.17 6.49
C SER A 265 -36.64 -36.31 5.70
N SER A 266 -36.34 -36.41 4.40
CA SER A 266 -36.57 -37.59 3.57
C SER A 266 -35.53 -37.68 2.44
N PRO A 267 -34.99 -38.88 2.12
CA PRO A 267 -33.93 -39.04 1.13
C PRO A 267 -34.51 -38.97 -0.30
N PRO A 268 -33.83 -38.33 -1.28
CA PRO A 268 -34.37 -38.27 -2.63
C PRO A 268 -34.13 -39.60 -3.34
N SER A 269 -35.21 -40.37 -3.48
CA SER A 269 -35.34 -41.44 -4.46
C SER A 269 -35.25 -40.87 -5.88
N GLY A 270 -34.50 -41.57 -6.73
CA GLY A 270 -34.10 -41.11 -8.05
C GLY A 270 -35.26 -40.79 -8.98
N LEU A 271 -35.36 -39.53 -9.37
CA LEU A 271 -35.95 -39.08 -10.62
C LEU A 271 -34.99 -38.06 -11.23
N SER A 272 -34.40 -38.44 -12.36
CA SER A 272 -33.55 -37.58 -13.17
C SER A 272 -34.36 -36.39 -13.67
N ALA A 273 -34.38 -35.30 -12.90
CA ALA A 273 -34.68 -33.99 -13.44
C ALA A 273 -33.57 -33.69 -14.46
N LYS A 274 -33.89 -33.85 -15.75
CA LYS A 274 -33.15 -33.20 -16.84
C LYS A 274 -33.31 -31.69 -16.61
N GLY A 275 -32.45 -31.15 -15.75
CA GLY A 275 -32.31 -29.73 -15.54
C GLY A 275 -31.97 -29.08 -16.86
N ASP A 276 -32.71 -28.04 -17.19
CA ASP A 276 -32.56 -27.19 -18.35
C ASP A 276 -31.10 -26.73 -18.50
N SER A 277 -30.29 -27.49 -19.25
CA SER A 277 -28.85 -27.25 -19.45
C SER A 277 -28.57 -26.05 -20.36
N SER A 278 -29.61 -25.27 -20.70
CA SER A 278 -29.54 -24.13 -21.61
C SER A 278 -29.27 -22.80 -20.91
N LYS A 279 -29.49 -22.70 -19.59
CA LYS A 279 -29.26 -21.44 -18.86
C LYS A 279 -27.77 -21.21 -18.57
N PRO A 280 -27.24 -20.00 -18.82
CA PRO A 280 -25.88 -19.67 -18.43
C PRO A 280 -25.73 -19.76 -16.91
N GLN A 281 -24.71 -20.49 -16.46
CA GLN A 281 -24.33 -20.56 -15.05
C GLN A 281 -23.21 -19.56 -14.79
N TYR A 282 -23.33 -18.80 -13.70
CA TYR A 282 -22.38 -17.77 -13.30
C TYR A 282 -21.63 -18.19 -12.02
N PRO A 283 -20.41 -17.68 -11.78
CA PRO A 283 -19.72 -17.86 -10.51
C PRO A 283 -20.54 -17.32 -9.34
N SER A 284 -20.59 -18.02 -8.20
CA SER A 284 -21.25 -17.52 -7.00
C SER A 284 -20.55 -16.28 -6.42
N PRO A 285 -21.27 -15.17 -6.16
CA PRO A 285 -20.72 -13.98 -5.50
C PRO A 285 -20.11 -14.26 -4.12
N GLU A 286 -20.51 -15.34 -3.45
CA GLU A 286 -19.98 -15.73 -2.14
C GLU A 286 -18.51 -16.16 -2.17
N LEU A 287 -17.95 -16.41 -3.36
CA LEU A 287 -16.53 -16.70 -3.55
C LEU A 287 -15.65 -15.44 -3.62
N ILE A 288 -16.23 -14.25 -3.67
CA ILE A 288 -15.47 -13.01 -3.73
C ILE A 288 -14.75 -12.81 -2.39
N SER A 289 -13.43 -12.75 -2.44
CA SER A 289 -12.54 -12.59 -1.28
C SER A 289 -11.72 -11.30 -1.38
N PRO A 290 -11.05 -10.85 -0.29
CA PRO A 290 -10.06 -9.78 -0.36
C PRO A 290 -8.96 -10.05 -1.40
N GLN A 291 -8.57 -11.32 -1.58
CA GLN A 291 -7.60 -11.73 -2.59
C GLN A 291 -8.14 -11.52 -4.00
N THR A 292 -9.43 -11.81 -4.24
CA THR A 292 -10.13 -11.52 -5.51
C THR A 292 -10.09 -10.02 -5.82
N LEU A 293 -10.30 -9.15 -4.83
CA LEU A 293 -10.16 -7.71 -5.06
C LEU A 293 -8.70 -7.30 -5.30
N THR A 294 -7.76 -7.89 -4.55
CA THR A 294 -6.32 -7.62 -4.69
C THR A 294 -5.80 -7.98 -6.07
N SER A 295 -6.27 -9.08 -6.68
CA SER A 295 -5.87 -9.47 -8.05
C SER A 295 -6.33 -8.47 -9.12
N HIS A 296 -7.37 -7.69 -8.83
CA HIS A 296 -7.91 -6.64 -9.70
C HIS A 296 -7.38 -5.23 -9.40
N MET A 297 -6.56 -5.05 -8.36
CA MET A 297 -5.87 -3.78 -8.12
C MET A 297 -4.78 -3.55 -9.17
N TYR A 298 -4.38 -2.29 -9.40
CA TYR A 298 -3.33 -1.96 -10.38
C TYR A 298 -1.96 -2.54 -9.99
N THR A 299 -1.78 -2.82 -8.71
CA THR A 299 -0.56 -3.33 -8.07
C THR A 299 -0.61 -4.84 -7.77
N SER A 300 -1.52 -5.60 -8.40
CA SER A 300 -1.74 -7.02 -8.11
C SER A 300 -0.51 -7.92 -8.27
N THR A 301 0.47 -7.49 -9.05
CA THR A 301 1.72 -8.23 -9.32
C THR A 301 2.88 -7.77 -8.41
N ASP A 302 2.63 -6.85 -7.50
CA ASP A 302 3.66 -6.18 -6.71
C ASP A 302 3.81 -6.87 -5.35
N PRO A 303 5.03 -6.88 -4.77
CA PRO A 303 5.16 -7.17 -3.35
C PRO A 303 4.41 -6.13 -2.50
N PRO A 304 3.99 -6.49 -1.28
CA PRO A 304 3.39 -5.55 -0.33
C PRO A 304 4.26 -4.32 -0.08
N ILE A 305 3.66 -3.18 0.25
CA ILE A 305 4.40 -1.95 0.57
C ILE A 305 5.05 -2.10 1.95
N ASP A 306 6.37 -2.11 2.00
CA ASP A 306 7.12 -2.19 3.26
C ASP A 306 7.23 -0.83 3.95
N LEU A 307 7.37 0.23 3.15
CA LEU A 307 7.67 1.58 3.63
C LEU A 307 6.95 2.63 2.78
N LEU A 308 6.12 3.47 3.41
CA LEU A 308 5.49 4.63 2.78
C LEU A 308 6.05 5.90 3.42
N ILE A 309 6.65 6.75 2.61
CA ILE A 309 7.24 8.03 3.02
C ILE A 309 6.41 9.18 2.47
N ARG A 310 6.07 10.14 3.33
CA ARG A 310 5.48 11.40 2.93
C ARG A 310 6.32 12.57 3.46
N THR A 311 6.69 13.46 2.55
CA THR A 311 7.43 14.69 2.88
C THR A 311 6.50 15.84 3.29
N SER A 312 7.10 16.95 3.70
CA SER A 312 6.51 18.27 3.93
C SER A 312 5.72 18.48 5.24
N GLY A 313 5.88 17.57 6.21
CA GLY A 313 5.32 17.68 7.57
C GLY A 313 3.81 17.47 7.67
N VAL A 314 3.21 16.88 6.64
CA VAL A 314 1.77 16.63 6.60
C VAL A 314 1.49 15.17 6.95
N SER A 315 0.77 14.94 8.04
CA SER A 315 0.46 13.60 8.58
C SER A 315 -0.87 13.04 8.06
N ARG A 316 -0.97 12.76 6.76
CA ARG A 316 -2.12 12.05 6.15
C ARG A 316 -1.70 11.26 4.91
N LEU A 317 -2.49 10.29 4.45
CA LEU A 317 -2.18 9.55 3.21
C LEU A 317 -2.67 10.26 1.94
N SER A 318 -3.70 11.10 2.02
CA SER A 318 -4.28 11.81 0.87
C SER A 318 -4.78 10.86 -0.24
N ASP A 319 -5.49 9.81 0.14
CA ASP A 319 -6.10 8.84 -0.77
C ASP A 319 -5.06 8.14 -1.66
N PHE A 320 -3.95 7.74 -1.04
CA PHE A 320 -2.82 7.08 -1.69
C PHE A 320 -2.59 5.71 -1.08
N MET A 321 -2.60 4.66 -1.91
CA MET A 321 -2.25 3.28 -1.55
C MET A 321 -2.99 2.75 -0.31
N LEU A 322 -4.28 3.07 -0.13
CA LEU A 322 -5.04 2.72 1.08
C LEU A 322 -5.26 1.20 1.20
N TRP A 323 -5.44 0.49 0.09
CA TRP A 323 -5.59 -0.97 0.08
C TRP A 323 -4.25 -1.67 0.34
N GLN A 324 -3.18 -1.13 -0.26
CA GLN A 324 -1.84 -1.72 -0.24
C GLN A 324 -1.08 -1.45 1.05
N CYS A 325 -1.42 -0.37 1.77
CA CYS A 325 -0.91 -0.13 3.12
C CYS A 325 -1.58 -1.11 4.08
N HIS A 326 -0.86 -2.19 4.39
CA HIS A 326 -1.30 -3.21 5.34
C HIS A 326 -0.72 -2.94 6.74
N GLU A 327 -1.10 -3.75 7.73
CA GLU A 327 -0.64 -3.62 9.13
C GLU A 327 0.89 -3.64 9.29
N THR A 328 1.61 -4.24 8.34
CA THR A 328 3.07 -4.35 8.33
C THR A 328 3.77 -3.18 7.63
N THR A 329 3.02 -2.30 6.96
CA THR A 329 3.58 -1.15 6.24
C THR A 329 4.04 -0.08 7.24
N GLN A 330 5.33 0.27 7.21
CA GLN A 330 5.83 1.39 7.98
C GLN A 330 5.49 2.72 7.29
N ILE A 331 4.73 3.57 7.96
CA ILE A 331 4.37 4.90 7.45
C ILE A 331 5.24 5.96 8.15
N VAL A 332 5.95 6.77 7.36
CA VAL A 332 6.89 7.79 7.85
C VAL A 332 6.54 9.15 7.29
N PHE A 333 6.31 10.12 8.18
CA PHE A 333 6.08 11.52 7.84
C PHE A 333 7.34 12.32 8.16
N LEU A 334 7.84 13.07 7.17
CA LEU A 334 9.05 13.88 7.30
C LEU A 334 8.71 15.36 7.08
N ASP A 335 9.29 16.25 7.88
CA ASP A 335 9.08 17.70 7.75
C ASP A 335 9.77 18.32 6.54
N VAL A 336 10.82 17.67 6.03
CA VAL A 336 11.59 18.10 4.85
C VAL A 336 10.68 18.24 3.62
N LEU A 337 10.86 19.30 2.84
CA LEU A 337 10.14 19.49 1.57
C LEU A 337 10.72 18.56 0.50
N TRP A 338 9.89 18.07 -0.43
CA TRP A 338 10.35 17.09 -1.43
C TRP A 338 11.60 17.51 -2.23
N PRO A 339 11.73 18.76 -2.73
CA PRO A 339 12.95 19.16 -3.44
C PRO A 339 14.22 19.17 -2.58
N ASP A 340 14.08 19.28 -1.25
CA ASP A 340 15.18 19.20 -0.28
C ASP A 340 15.44 17.77 0.21
N PHE A 341 14.58 16.81 -0.14
CA PHE A 341 14.70 15.43 0.31
C PHE A 341 15.86 14.72 -0.43
N ASP A 342 16.85 14.29 0.35
CA ASP A 342 18.10 13.73 -0.14
C ASP A 342 18.49 12.44 0.59
N LEU A 343 19.67 11.90 0.26
CA LEU A 343 20.20 10.70 0.91
C LEU A 343 20.27 10.87 2.43
N TRP A 344 20.71 12.02 2.95
CA TRP A 344 20.89 12.21 4.39
C TRP A 344 19.57 12.22 5.15
N SER A 345 18.50 12.69 4.51
CA SER A 345 17.14 12.61 5.04
C SER A 345 16.56 11.20 4.93
N PHE A 346 16.96 10.43 3.93
CA PHE A 346 16.46 9.08 3.67
C PHE A 346 17.17 7.98 4.48
N LEU A 347 18.48 8.13 4.71
CA LEU A 347 19.30 7.15 5.44
C LEU A 347 18.74 6.80 6.83
N PRO A 348 18.35 7.78 7.70
CA PRO A 348 17.76 7.47 9.00
C PRO A 348 16.48 6.64 8.89
N VAL A 349 15.68 6.89 7.85
CA VAL A 349 14.42 6.18 7.61
C VAL A 349 14.68 4.73 7.23
N LEU A 350 15.61 4.49 6.29
CA LEU A 350 16.01 3.13 5.91
C LEU A 350 16.66 2.38 7.08
N TRP A 351 17.50 3.06 7.86
CA TRP A 351 18.13 2.49 9.04
C TRP A 351 17.10 2.09 10.10
N GLU A 352 16.11 2.95 10.37
CA GLU A 352 15.03 2.66 11.32
C GLU A 352 14.19 1.46 10.85
N TRP A 353 13.83 1.42 9.56
CA TRP A 353 13.11 0.29 8.98
C TRP A 353 13.91 -1.02 9.12
N GLN A 354 15.20 -0.99 8.76
CA GLN A 354 16.11 -2.14 8.84
C GLN A 354 16.26 -2.63 10.29
N TRP A 355 16.31 -1.72 11.26
CA TRP A 355 16.34 -2.05 12.68
C TRP A 355 15.05 -2.73 13.15
N ARG A 356 13.88 -2.24 12.73
CA ARG A 356 12.58 -2.85 13.04
C ARG A 356 12.44 -4.24 12.42
N ALA A 357 12.87 -4.39 11.16
CA ALA A 357 12.88 -5.67 10.47
C ALA A 357 13.73 -6.71 11.20
N ARG A 358 14.95 -6.34 11.66
CA ARG A 358 15.81 -7.24 12.44
C ARG A 358 15.20 -7.70 13.77
N LYS A 359 14.32 -6.89 14.38
CA LYS A 359 13.63 -7.25 15.63
C LYS A 359 12.43 -8.17 15.42
N GLY A 360 12.14 -8.57 14.19
CA GLY A 360 10.93 -9.34 13.85
C GLY A 360 9.64 -8.53 14.00
N LEU A 361 9.74 -7.20 14.09
CA LEU A 361 8.56 -6.31 14.16
C LEU A 361 7.98 -6.02 12.77
N VAL A 362 8.64 -6.51 11.71
CA VAL A 362 8.18 -6.46 10.32
C VAL A 362 8.16 -7.91 9.84
N SER A 363 6.97 -8.42 9.47
CA SER A 363 6.87 -9.73 8.83
C SER A 363 7.36 -9.60 7.40
N THR A 364 8.62 -9.91 7.16
CA THR A 364 9.10 -10.17 5.80
C THR A 364 8.54 -11.52 5.39
N ASN A 365 7.57 -11.55 4.48
CA ASN A 365 6.93 -12.78 3.97
C ASN A 365 7.86 -13.59 3.07
N ASP A 366 9.07 -13.87 3.53
CA ASP A 366 10.03 -14.81 2.93
C ASP A 366 10.26 -15.97 3.92
N ALA A 367 9.21 -16.74 4.18
CA ALA A 367 9.33 -18.03 4.86
C ALA A 367 8.27 -19.02 4.34
N ASN A 368 8.67 -19.70 3.27
CA ASN A 368 8.44 -21.12 3.01
C ASN A 368 7.06 -21.71 3.36
N ASP A 369 6.30 -21.97 2.30
CA ASP A 369 5.27 -23.00 2.24
C ASP A 369 5.85 -24.36 2.70
N GLY A 370 5.14 -25.06 3.58
CA GLY A 370 5.34 -26.48 3.89
C GLY A 370 6.55 -26.88 4.76
N LYS A 371 6.40 -26.78 6.08
CA LYS A 371 6.66 -27.93 6.97
C LYS A 371 5.99 -27.74 8.33
N ALA A 372 4.90 -28.49 8.50
CA ALA A 372 4.19 -28.66 9.75
C ALA A 372 5.12 -29.16 10.87
N ALA A 373 4.80 -28.72 12.08
CA ALA A 373 5.28 -29.27 13.32
C ALA A 373 4.86 -30.75 13.46
N ASP A 374 5.81 -31.59 13.83
CA ASP A 374 5.63 -32.73 14.74
C ASP A 374 7.01 -33.35 15.00
N ASP A 375 7.51 -33.21 16.22
CA ASP A 375 7.77 -34.36 17.09
C ASP A 375 8.38 -33.88 18.40
N ASP A 376 7.59 -34.07 19.46
CA ASP A 376 7.94 -33.92 20.85
C ASP A 376 8.60 -35.22 21.36
N ASP A 377 9.50 -35.06 22.30
CA ASP A 377 9.79 -35.99 23.41
C ASP A 377 10.05 -37.49 23.11
N GLN A 378 11.33 -37.90 23.06
CA GLN A 378 11.80 -39.18 23.66
C GLN A 378 13.35 -39.32 23.63
N LYS A 379 14.01 -39.05 24.78
CA LYS A 379 14.91 -39.99 25.49
C LYS A 379 15.71 -39.31 26.59
N LYS A 380 15.32 -39.60 27.84
CA LYS A 380 16.23 -39.64 28.98
C LYS A 380 17.02 -40.95 29.01
N SER A 381 18.25 -40.85 29.51
CA SER A 381 18.98 -41.80 30.37
C SER A 381 20.16 -42.61 29.81
N SER A 382 21.22 -42.62 30.64
CA SER A 382 22.51 -43.35 30.60
C SER A 382 23.50 -42.86 29.52
N VAL A 383 24.71 -42.42 29.85
CA VAL A 383 25.78 -43.18 30.53
C VAL A 383 26.71 -42.26 31.34
N SER A 384 27.05 -42.71 32.54
CA SER A 384 28.13 -42.24 33.41
C SER A 384 29.44 -42.95 33.06
N THR A 385 30.58 -42.25 33.00
CA THR A 385 31.74 -42.49 33.90
C THR A 385 33.00 -41.67 33.55
N ASN A 386 33.54 -41.05 34.61
CA ASN A 386 34.95 -40.86 35.01
C ASN A 386 35.91 -39.88 34.29
N GLY A 387 36.50 -39.00 35.12
CA GLY A 387 37.69 -38.19 34.80
C GLY A 387 38.03 -37.12 35.84
N THR A 388 38.54 -37.54 37.00
CA THR A 388 38.98 -36.77 38.19
C THR A 388 40.14 -35.79 37.92
N THR A 389 40.14 -34.56 38.48
CA THR A 389 41.16 -34.05 39.47
C THR A 389 41.07 -32.55 39.83
N LYS A 390 41.04 -32.31 41.16
CA LYS A 390 41.63 -31.23 42.01
C LYS A 390 41.47 -29.73 41.62
N ALA A 391 40.73 -28.91 42.38
CA ALA A 391 40.98 -28.34 43.73
C ALA A 391 41.73 -27.00 43.72
N GLY A 392 41.11 -25.96 44.29
CA GLY A 392 41.70 -24.64 44.50
C GLY A 392 40.68 -23.59 44.95
N ASN A 393 40.23 -23.70 46.20
CA ASN A 393 39.41 -22.72 46.91
C ASN A 393 40.33 -21.60 47.44
N ILE A 394 39.97 -20.31 47.34
CA ILE A 394 40.26 -19.27 48.35
C ILE A 394 39.32 -18.08 48.10
N SER A 395 38.60 -17.74 49.17
CA SER A 395 37.76 -16.57 49.38
C SER A 395 38.60 -15.44 49.97
N SER A 396 38.41 -14.19 49.52
CA SER A 396 38.46 -13.04 50.43
C SER A 396 37.76 -11.80 49.87
N ARG A 397 36.77 -11.39 50.65
CA ARG A 397 35.90 -10.22 50.64
C ARG A 397 36.62 -8.97 51.18
N MET A 398 36.44 -7.81 50.55
CA MET A 398 36.45 -6.46 51.18
C MET A 398 35.90 -5.46 50.13
N LYS A 399 34.63 -5.03 50.22
CA LYS A 399 34.10 -3.83 50.92
C LYS A 399 34.83 -2.51 50.57
N GLY A 400 34.08 -1.60 49.94
CA GLY A 400 34.44 -0.19 49.76
C GLY A 400 33.28 0.59 49.13
N ASN A 401 32.30 0.97 49.96
CA ASN A 401 31.13 1.77 49.63
C ASN A 401 31.50 3.26 49.79
N VAL A 402 31.24 4.12 48.80
CA VAL A 402 31.12 5.58 49.05
C VAL A 402 30.00 6.13 48.17
N HIS A 403 29.06 6.78 48.86
CA HIS A 403 27.84 7.41 48.38
C HIS A 403 27.88 8.85 48.88
N VAL A 404 27.85 9.84 47.99
CA VAL A 404 27.51 11.26 48.23
C VAL A 404 27.13 11.81 46.84
N GLY A 405 26.07 12.55 46.57
CA GLY A 405 25.08 13.24 47.38
C GLY A 405 24.56 14.40 46.52
N ALA A 406 23.24 14.56 46.43
CA ALA A 406 22.57 15.63 45.70
C ALA A 406 22.64 16.97 46.46
N SER A 407 22.68 18.10 45.73
CA SER A 407 21.85 19.30 45.91
C SER A 407 22.42 20.50 45.13
N ALA A 408 21.61 21.06 44.22
CA ALA A 408 21.22 22.48 44.11
C ALA A 408 20.53 22.72 42.77
#